data_AF-A0A847QR83-F1
#
_entry.id   AF-A0A847QR83-F1
#
_cell.length_a   1.000
_cell.length_b   1.000
_cell.length_c   1.000
_cell.angle_alpha   90.00
_cell.angle_beta   90.00
_cell.angle_gamma   90.00
#
_symmetry.space_group_name_H-M   'P 1'
#
loop_
_entity.id
_entity.type
_entity.pdbx_description
1 polymer ?
#
loop_
_entity_poly.entity_id
_entity_poly.type
_entity_poly.pdbx_seq_one_letter_code
_entity_poly.pdbx_strand_id
1 'polypeptide(L)' 'LIGKQVLGVVNFPPRQIADFRSEVLVLGAYSKQGVVLIQPEQPVEKGDKLG' A
#
# COMPACT_ATOMS: atom_id res chain seq x y z
N LEU A 1 -9.21 8.08 -1.08
CA LEU A 1 -8.60 6.76 -1.32
C LEU A 1 -9.63 5.67 -1.63
N ILE A 2 -10.88 5.82 -1.21
CA ILE A 2 -11.95 4.85 -1.49
C ILE A 2 -11.99 4.54 -3.00
N GLY A 3 -12.00 3.25 -3.34
CA GLY A 3 -12.03 2.76 -4.71
C GLY A 3 -10.69 2.71 -5.45
N LYS A 4 -9.58 3.20 -4.87
CA LYS A 4 -8.25 3.09 -5.50
C LYS A 4 -7.61 1.72 -5.24
N GLN A 5 -6.98 1.16 -6.27
CA GLN A 5 -6.07 0.02 -6.13
C GLN A 5 -4.69 0.51 -5.73
N VAL A 6 -4.06 -0.20 -4.80
CA VAL A 6 -2.72 0.11 -4.29
C VAL A 6 -1.93 -1.17 -4.15
N LEU A 7 -0.61 -1.06 -4.26
CA LEU A 7 0.29 -2.14 -3.87
C LEU A 7 0.62 -2.02 -2.40
N GLY A 8 0.70 -3.15 -1.71
CA GLY A 8 1.07 -3.19 -0.31
C GLY A 8 1.80 -4.47 0.07
N VAL A 9 2.70 -4.34 1.04
CA VAL A 9 3.38 -5.47 1.67
C VAL A 9 2.56 -5.89 2.88
N VAL A 10 2.13 -7.15 2.91
CA VAL A 10 1.17 -7.70 3.89
C VAL A 10 1.78 -8.71 4.86
N ASN A 11 3.09 -8.96 4.79
CA ASN A 11 3.79 -9.94 5.62
C ASN A 11 4.64 -9.28 6.72
N PHE A 12 4.36 -8.03 7.07
CA PHE A 12 5.07 -7.37 8.17
C PHE A 12 4.57 -7.87 9.52
N PRO A 13 5.47 -8.03 10.52
CA PRO A 13 5.02 -8.20 11.89
C PRO A 13 4.21 -6.96 12.32
N PRO A 14 3.18 -7.13 13.17
CA PRO A 14 2.35 -6.01 13.57
C PRO A 14 3.17 -4.91 14.24
N ARG A 15 3.05 -3.68 13.74
CA ARG A 15 3.76 -2.50 14.24
C ARG A 15 2.78 -1.58 14.97
N GLN A 16 3.13 -1.19 16.20
CA GLN A 16 2.39 -0.18 16.94
C GLN A 16 2.69 1.20 16.37
N ILE A 17 1.66 1.92 15.92
CA ILE A 17 1.72 3.29 15.44
C ILE A 17 0.72 4.10 16.27
N ALA A 18 1.23 4.97 17.15
CA ALA A 18 0.39 5.66 18.14
C ALA A 18 -0.52 4.67 18.90
N ASP A 19 -1.84 4.82 18.76
CA ASP A 19 -2.89 4.00 19.38
C ASP A 19 -3.38 2.84 18.51
N PHE A 20 -2.88 2.67 17.29
CA PHE A 20 -3.28 1.58 16.39
C PHE A 20 -2.14 0.62 16.06
N ARG A 21 -2.52 -0.61 15.68
CA ARG A 21 -1.59 -1.64 15.23
C ARG A 21 -1.74 -1.82 13.72
N SER A 22 -0.66 -1.59 12.97
CA SER A 22 -0.61 -1.80 11.52
C SER A 22 0.08 -3.12 11.18
N GLU A 23 -0.50 -3.89 10.27
CA GLU A 23 0.09 -5.14 9.74
C GLU A 23 0.47 -5.01 8.25
N VAL A 24 0.28 -3.82 7.66
CA VAL A 24 0.49 -3.56 6.24
C VAL A 24 1.33 -2.31 6.01
N LEU A 25 2.04 -2.29 4.89
CA LEU A 25 2.71 -1.10 4.33
C LEU A 25 2.20 -0.86 2.92
N VAL A 26 1.56 0.28 2.69
CA VAL A 26 1.15 0.72 1.34
C VAL A 26 2.35 1.36 0.63
N LEU A 27 2.60 0.97 -0.62
CA LEU A 27 3.74 1.42 -1.41
C LEU A 27 3.47 2.76 -2.11
N GLY A 28 4.47 3.63 -2.10
CA GLY A 28 4.45 4.92 -2.75
C GLY A 28 5.85 5.41 -3.09
N ALA A 29 5.96 6.25 -4.13
CA ALA A 29 7.17 6.94 -4.52
C ALA A 29 7.18 8.37 -3.96
N TYR A 30 8.33 8.82 -3.48
CA TYR A 30 8.52 10.22 -3.09
C TYR A 30 8.68 11.10 -4.34
N SER A 31 7.90 12.17 -4.41
CA SER A 31 7.96 13.19 -5.45
C SER A 31 8.13 14.57 -4.82
N LYS A 32 8.40 15.60 -5.65
CA LYS A 32 8.51 16.99 -5.17
C LYS A 32 7.22 17.50 -4.50
N GLN A 33 6.08 16.93 -4.86
CA GLN A 33 4.75 17.31 -4.37
C GLN A 33 4.25 16.40 -3.23
N GLY A 34 5.07 15.46 -2.75
CA GLY A 34 4.71 14.50 -1.71
C GLY A 34 4.74 13.05 -2.21
N VAL A 35 3.96 12.18 -1.57
CA VAL A 35 3.96 10.74 -1.86
C VAL A 35 2.93 10.40 -2.94
N VAL A 36 3.36 9.73 -4.00
CA VAL A 36 2.53 9.19 -5.07
C VAL A 36 2.33 7.69 -4.85
N LEU A 37 1.09 7.22 -4.72
CA LEU A 37 0.80 5.80 -4.51
C LEU A 37 1.10 4.97 -5.76
N ILE A 38 1.66 3.78 -5.56
CA ILE A 38 1.86 2.82 -6.65
C ILE A 38 0.56 2.05 -6.84
N GLN A 39 0.08 2.01 -8.08
CA GLN A 39 -1.11 1.29 -8.52
C GLN A 39 -0.77 0.44 -9.75
N PRO A 40 -1.46 -0.69 -9.98
CA PRO A 40 -1.33 -1.42 -11.22
C PRO A 40 -1.91 -0.57 -12.37
N GLU A 41 -1.35 -0.73 -13.57
CA GLU A 41 -1.83 -0.01 -14.76
C GLU A 41 -3.24 -0.43 -15.15
N GLN A 42 -3.55 -1.73 -15.02
CA GLN A 42 -4.86 -2.31 -15.27
C GLN A 42 -5.49 -2.81 -13.97
N PRO A 43 -6.83 -2.87 -13.88
CA PRO A 43 -7.46 -3.49 -12.74
C PRO A 43 -7.09 -4.96 -12.58
N VAL A 44 -6.61 -5.31 -11.40
CA VAL A 44 -6.30 -6.69 -10.99
C VAL A 44 -7.23 -7.16 -9.88
N GLU A 45 -7.23 -8.45 -9.58
CA GLU A 45 -8.00 -8.98 -8.45
C GLU A 45 -7.35 -8.57 -7.12
N LYS A 46 -8.17 -8.45 -6.07
CA LYS A 46 -7.65 -8.09 -4.74
C LYS A 46 -6.83 -9.26 -4.19
N GLY A 47 -5.55 -9.00 -3.92
CA GLY A 47 -4.64 -10.00 -3.36
C GLY A 47 -3.72 -10.65 -4.40
N ASP A 48 -3.84 -10.27 -5.68
CA ASP A 48 -2.87 -10.65 -6.70
C ASP A 48 -1.45 -10.27 -6.27
N LYS A 49 -0.53 -11.22 -6.40
CA LYS A 49 0.85 -11.07 -5.95
C LYS A 49 1.64 -10.29 -6.98
N LEU A 50 2.46 -9.36 -6.50
CA LEU A 50 3.49 -8.75 -7.31
C LEU A 50 4.53 -9.82 -7.68
N GLY A 51 4.84 -9.91 -8.97
CA GLY A 51 5.89 -10.76 -9.54
C GLY A 51 7.16 -9.99 -9.87
#